data_AF-A0A5M6IV09-F1
#
_entry.id   AF-A0A5M6IV09-F1
#
_cell.length_a   1.000
_cell.length_b   1.000
_cell.length_c   1.000
_cell.angle_alpha   90.00
_cell.angle_beta   90.00
_cell.angle_gamma   90.00
#
_symmetry.space_group_name_H-M   'P 1'
#
loop_
_entity.id
_entity.type
_entity.pdbx_description
1 polymer ?
#
loop_
_entity_poly.entity_id
_entity_poly.type
_entity_poly.pdbx_seq_one_letter_code
_entity_poly.pdbx_strand_id
1 'polypeptide(L)'
;MHPRIPLPIDVEVDGIRCRASDWGPGGLCLTSDTLALMPGEVRQARLTFDMSGFNVTVEVAFRTVWSHDDQSYGVRFVDLTPDQARLLDSLVAGYLRGEALPLQRLFQPIAAEERPRSAAPLPGRLLSLLARLRLVLVLLGGGALVIGLALYVISSRMVVYSDYGAIAGELYLLRAPEAGLLHLAGLRPGQPVHQGQVLGEIEPSVPAQAQADARGKVIVLQAQIDQRSEMLASAQAGFRNLLRTAEAQVKAAADEREAIERQVAAQERTFQRVLQMAKAGWLSYLRADQEEVALQQHLRARAAARANEEAARARLEDAKQGRFVSDGRSTQASPEDIARELQELRTQRDQLEVVAKAQVARRPVPSPCDCTVTGVQAADGTFVSAGIQIATLGREMAAGRQVDTLIVTSRMKFIRVGQRVKVFLPDRDNPVGGNVIVVTYNAGNTGRIGLPDTLRTLNDYGLVTVALDQDAQAAATGQPALLMAPVGFDMVLRSIPGFGWLLKTVAHPGQD
;
A
#
# COMPACT_ATOMS: atom_id res chain seq x y z
N MET A 1 -54.89 -7.20 8.22
CA MET A 1 -54.40 -5.94 7.62
C MET A 1 -53.84 -6.28 6.25
N HIS A 2 -54.41 -5.75 5.17
CA HIS A 2 -53.89 -5.97 3.82
C HIS A 2 -52.81 -4.91 3.53
N PRO A 3 -51.67 -5.28 2.93
CA PRO A 3 -50.63 -4.31 2.58
C PRO A 3 -51.18 -3.28 1.58
N ARG A 4 -50.89 -2.01 1.82
CA ARG A 4 -51.22 -0.88 0.93
C ARG A 4 -49.96 -0.39 0.23
N ILE A 5 -50.06 -0.16 -1.07
CA ILE A 5 -48.90 0.13 -1.91
C ILE A 5 -49.12 1.46 -2.67
N PRO A 6 -48.12 2.35 -2.72
CA PRO A 6 -48.15 3.55 -3.54
C PRO A 6 -47.67 3.23 -4.97
N LEU A 7 -48.46 2.48 -5.74
CA LEU A 7 -48.20 2.26 -7.17
C LEU A 7 -49.05 3.25 -7.99
N PRO A 8 -48.51 3.90 -9.03
CA PRO A 8 -49.32 4.69 -9.95
C PRO A 8 -50.29 3.76 -10.69
N ILE A 9 -51.59 3.89 -10.38
CA ILE A 9 -52.68 3.26 -11.12
C ILE A 9 -53.53 4.39 -11.68
N ASP A 10 -53.84 4.29 -12.97
CA ASP A 10 -54.82 5.18 -13.59
C ASP A 10 -56.23 4.64 -13.30
N VAL A 11 -57.01 5.43 -12.57
CA VAL A 11 -58.40 5.08 -12.23
C VAL A 11 -59.34 5.98 -13.01
N GLU A 12 -60.28 5.39 -13.73
CA GLU A 12 -61.33 6.13 -14.43
C GLU A 12 -62.68 5.79 -13.81
N VAL A 13 -63.40 6.81 -13.31
CA VAL A 13 -64.74 6.67 -12.74
C VAL A 13 -65.68 7.55 -13.56
N ASP A 14 -66.71 6.94 -14.17
CA ASP A 14 -67.68 7.63 -15.03
C ASP A 14 -67.05 8.50 -16.14
N GLY A 15 -65.90 8.08 -16.68
CA GLY A 15 -65.16 8.80 -17.73
C GLY A 15 -64.18 9.87 -17.20
N ILE A 16 -64.11 10.08 -15.89
CA ILE A 16 -63.21 11.04 -15.25
C ILE A 16 -62.00 10.31 -14.69
N ARG A 17 -60.80 10.72 -15.13
CA ARG A 17 -59.53 10.19 -14.62
C ARG A 17 -59.24 10.75 -13.24
N CYS A 18 -59.05 9.86 -12.28
CA CYS A 18 -58.73 10.12 -10.89
C CYS A 18 -57.37 9.48 -10.56
N ARG A 19 -56.63 10.09 -9.64
CA ARG A 19 -55.32 9.58 -9.22
C ARG A 19 -55.48 8.73 -7.97
N ALA A 20 -54.96 7.50 -7.98
CA ALA A 20 -54.89 6.69 -6.78
C ALA A 20 -53.65 7.07 -5.94
N SER A 21 -53.84 7.37 -4.66
CA SER A 21 -52.75 7.68 -3.72
C SER A 21 -52.22 6.44 -2.99
N ASP A 22 -53.12 5.51 -2.67
CA ASP A 22 -52.80 4.16 -2.21
C ASP A 22 -53.81 3.14 -2.74
N TRP A 23 -53.41 1.88 -2.82
CA TRP A 23 -54.32 0.79 -3.16
C TRP A 23 -53.92 -0.53 -2.49
N GLY A 24 -54.89 -1.43 -2.37
CA GLY A 24 -54.70 -2.82 -1.97
C GLY A 24 -55.89 -3.67 -2.44
N PRO A 25 -55.91 -4.97 -2.16
CA PRO A 25 -56.94 -5.88 -2.69
C PRO A 25 -58.34 -5.64 -2.12
N GLY A 26 -58.44 -4.89 -1.02
CA GLY A 26 -59.71 -4.51 -0.40
C GLY A 26 -60.24 -3.12 -0.78
N GLY A 27 -59.51 -2.32 -1.56
CA GLY A 27 -59.91 -0.96 -1.91
C GLY A 27 -58.74 -0.02 -2.16
N LEU A 28 -59.03 1.24 -2.44
CA LEU A 28 -58.05 2.25 -2.81
C LEU A 28 -58.45 3.64 -2.30
N CYS A 29 -57.50 4.57 -2.25
CA CYS A 29 -57.75 5.97 -1.96
C CYS A 29 -57.63 6.79 -3.25
N LEU A 30 -58.71 7.49 -3.62
CA LEU A 30 -58.78 8.35 -4.79
C LEU A 30 -58.58 9.80 -4.41
N THR A 31 -57.89 10.54 -5.27
CA THR A 31 -57.86 12.00 -5.25
C THR A 31 -58.35 12.54 -6.58
N SER A 32 -59.35 13.43 -6.54
CA SER A 32 -59.92 14.07 -7.73
C SER A 32 -60.50 15.44 -7.39
N ASP A 33 -60.20 16.44 -8.21
CA ASP A 33 -60.71 17.81 -8.05
C ASP A 33 -62.08 18.01 -8.72
N THR A 34 -62.48 17.06 -9.57
CA THR A 34 -63.67 17.17 -10.44
C THR A 34 -64.75 16.14 -10.13
N LEU A 35 -64.42 15.08 -9.40
CA LEU A 35 -65.35 14.01 -9.05
C LEU A 35 -65.77 14.14 -7.58
N ALA A 36 -67.07 14.40 -7.34
CA ALA A 36 -67.66 14.37 -6.01
C ALA A 36 -68.29 13.00 -5.72
N LEU A 37 -67.82 12.30 -4.68
CA LEU A 37 -68.36 11.00 -4.27
C LEU A 37 -68.98 11.09 -2.86
N MET A 38 -70.22 10.63 -2.72
CA MET A 38 -70.89 10.60 -1.40
C MET A 38 -70.56 9.30 -0.64
N PRO A 39 -70.33 9.36 0.69
CA PRO A 39 -70.18 8.15 1.50
C PRO A 39 -71.40 7.22 1.36
N GLY A 40 -71.16 5.94 1.11
CA GLY A 40 -72.18 4.90 0.90
C GLY A 40 -72.57 4.67 -0.56
N GLU A 41 -72.21 5.57 -1.48
CA GLU A 41 -72.51 5.48 -2.91
C GLU A 41 -71.68 4.37 -3.59
N VAL A 42 -72.30 3.64 -4.54
CA VAL A 42 -71.64 2.58 -5.32
C VAL A 42 -71.48 3.04 -6.77
N ARG A 43 -70.25 3.03 -7.27
CA ARG A 43 -69.88 3.44 -8.64
C ARG A 43 -68.98 2.40 -9.30
N GLN A 44 -68.92 2.42 -10.62
CA GLN A 44 -68.02 1.57 -11.41
C GLN A 44 -66.72 2.33 -11.68
N ALA A 45 -65.59 1.69 -11.43
CA ALA A 45 -64.26 2.16 -11.79
C ALA A 45 -63.61 1.24 -12.80
N ARG A 46 -62.84 1.83 -13.72
CA ARG A 46 -61.88 1.13 -14.55
C ARG A 46 -60.48 1.40 -14.00
N LEU A 47 -59.81 0.35 -13.53
CA LEU A 47 -58.43 0.39 -13.05
C LEU A 47 -57.50 -0.03 -14.17
N THR A 48 -56.55 0.82 -14.55
CA THR A 48 -55.55 0.51 -15.57
C THR A 48 -54.17 0.46 -14.93
N PHE A 49 -53.54 -0.71 -15.04
CA PHE A 49 -52.19 -0.98 -14.57
C PHE A 49 -51.24 -0.97 -15.78
N ASP A 50 -50.38 0.04 -15.84
CA ASP A 50 -49.31 0.13 -16.84
C ASP A 50 -48.12 -0.72 -16.38
N MET A 51 -47.83 -1.78 -17.14
CA MET A 51 -46.68 -2.65 -16.92
C MET A 51 -45.82 -2.64 -18.17
N SER A 52 -44.49 -2.68 -18.02
CA SER A 52 -43.51 -2.54 -19.11
C SER A 52 -43.78 -3.48 -20.31
N GLY A 53 -44.59 -3.02 -21.26
CA GLY A 53 -44.96 -3.71 -22.49
C GLY A 53 -46.44 -4.11 -22.66
N PHE A 54 -47.31 -3.96 -21.65
CA PHE A 54 -48.76 -4.21 -21.78
C PHE A 54 -49.57 -3.55 -20.65
N ASN A 55 -50.80 -3.12 -20.98
CA ASN A 55 -51.74 -2.55 -20.01
C ASN A 55 -52.76 -3.61 -19.58
N VAL A 56 -52.98 -3.76 -18.28
CA VAL A 56 -54.07 -4.58 -17.74
C VAL A 56 -55.16 -3.65 -17.22
N THR A 57 -56.38 -3.85 -17.73
CA THR A 57 -57.55 -3.06 -17.35
C THR A 57 -58.58 -3.95 -16.66
N VAL A 58 -59.01 -3.53 -15.47
CA VAL A 58 -59.98 -4.27 -14.65
C VAL A 58 -61.13 -3.35 -14.29
N GLU A 59 -62.36 -3.76 -14.60
CA GLU A 59 -63.57 -3.03 -14.23
C GLU A 59 -64.10 -3.57 -12.89
N VAL A 60 -64.27 -2.68 -11.91
CA VAL A 60 -64.64 -3.01 -10.54
C VAL A 60 -65.71 -2.05 -10.02
N ALA A 61 -66.70 -2.58 -9.30
CA ALA A 61 -67.59 -1.74 -8.52
C ALA A 61 -66.93 -1.41 -7.17
N PHE A 62 -67.09 -0.18 -6.71
CA PHE A 62 -66.62 0.24 -5.39
C PHE A 62 -67.71 1.02 -4.66
N ARG A 63 -67.67 0.94 -3.32
CA ARG A 63 -68.46 1.76 -2.42
C ARG A 63 -67.57 2.77 -1.71
N THR A 64 -67.96 4.03 -1.73
CA THR A 64 -67.27 5.09 -0.97
C THR A 64 -67.49 4.87 0.53
N VAL A 65 -66.42 4.77 1.31
CA VAL A 65 -66.45 4.52 2.76
C VAL A 65 -66.32 5.82 3.54
N TRP A 66 -65.48 6.74 3.06
CA TRP A 66 -65.31 8.08 3.65
C TRP A 66 -64.87 9.07 2.57
N SER A 67 -65.16 10.35 2.80
CA SER A 67 -64.70 11.50 2.02
C SER A 67 -64.00 12.48 2.96
N HIS A 68 -62.91 13.10 2.51
CA HIS A 68 -62.16 14.12 3.23
C HIS A 68 -61.86 15.29 2.28
N ASP A 69 -62.20 16.50 2.73
CA ASP A 69 -61.98 17.79 2.04
C ASP A 69 -62.50 17.86 0.59
N ASP A 70 -63.55 17.09 0.25
CA ASP A 70 -64.17 16.98 -1.09
C ASP A 70 -63.19 16.65 -2.25
N GLN A 71 -61.98 16.23 -1.92
CA GLN A 71 -60.94 15.92 -2.89
C GLN A 71 -60.31 14.55 -2.68
N SER A 72 -60.45 13.95 -1.50
CA SER A 72 -59.90 12.62 -1.17
C SER A 72 -60.98 11.66 -0.70
N TYR A 73 -61.04 10.48 -1.32
CA TYR A 73 -62.08 9.49 -1.11
C TYR A 73 -61.51 8.12 -0.81
N GLY A 74 -61.90 7.53 0.31
CA GLY A 74 -61.59 6.13 0.61
C GLY A 74 -62.67 5.22 0.05
N VAL A 75 -62.32 4.37 -0.91
CA VAL A 75 -63.26 3.46 -1.55
C VAL A 75 -62.93 2.00 -1.24
N ARG A 76 -63.96 1.15 -1.14
CA ARG A 76 -63.85 -0.29 -0.94
C ARG A 76 -64.49 -1.01 -2.11
N PHE A 77 -63.81 -2.00 -2.67
CA PHE A 77 -64.40 -2.81 -3.74
C PHE A 77 -65.61 -3.60 -3.24
N VAL A 78 -66.65 -3.65 -4.07
CA VAL A 78 -67.89 -4.40 -3.82
C VAL A 78 -68.13 -5.30 -5.02
N ASP A 79 -68.65 -6.51 -4.79
CA ASP A 79 -68.99 -7.48 -5.85
C ASP A 79 -67.81 -7.89 -6.76
N LEU A 80 -66.59 -7.99 -6.21
CA LEU A 80 -65.45 -8.56 -6.93
C LEU A 80 -65.73 -10.02 -7.31
N THR A 81 -65.53 -10.37 -8.58
CA THR A 81 -65.55 -11.78 -8.97
C THR A 81 -64.34 -12.52 -8.37
N PRO A 82 -64.43 -13.85 -8.14
CA PRO A 82 -63.31 -14.63 -7.60
C PRO A 82 -62.03 -14.54 -8.43
N ASP A 83 -62.15 -14.22 -9.72
CA ASP A 83 -61.03 -14.04 -10.64
C ASP A 83 -60.43 -12.64 -10.55
N GLN A 84 -61.27 -11.59 -10.42
CA GLN A 84 -60.82 -10.22 -10.16
C GLN A 84 -60.09 -10.09 -8.82
N ALA A 85 -60.60 -10.72 -7.76
CA ALA A 85 -59.95 -10.72 -6.46
C ALA A 85 -58.56 -11.39 -6.50
N ARG A 86 -58.46 -12.55 -7.17
CA ARG A 86 -57.18 -13.26 -7.35
C ARG A 86 -56.18 -12.47 -8.21
N LEU A 87 -56.67 -11.77 -9.23
CA LEU A 87 -55.83 -10.92 -10.08
C LEU A 87 -55.25 -9.75 -9.29
N LEU A 88 -56.08 -9.03 -8.52
CA LEU A 88 -55.63 -7.93 -7.67
C LEU A 88 -54.63 -8.39 -6.59
N ASP A 89 -54.90 -9.53 -5.93
CA ASP A 89 -53.97 -10.13 -4.95
C ASP A 89 -52.63 -10.52 -5.60
N SER A 90 -52.66 -11.10 -6.80
CA SER A 90 -51.46 -11.50 -7.53
C SER A 90 -50.62 -10.30 -7.97
N LEU A 91 -51.26 -9.19 -8.37
CA LEU A 91 -50.58 -7.93 -8.71
C LEU A 91 -49.87 -7.32 -7.50
N VAL A 92 -50.55 -7.24 -6.35
CA VAL A 92 -49.98 -6.75 -5.08
C VAL A 92 -48.80 -7.61 -4.63
N ALA A 93 -48.97 -8.94 -4.68
CA ALA A 93 -47.93 -9.87 -4.24
C ALA A 93 -46.74 -9.95 -5.22
N GLY A 94 -46.94 -9.67 -6.51
CA GLY A 94 -45.88 -9.55 -7.50
C GLY A 94 -45.04 -8.29 -7.30
N TYR A 95 -45.70 -7.15 -7.08
CA TYR A 95 -45.03 -5.87 -6.81
C TYR A 95 -44.14 -5.93 -5.56
N LEU A 96 -44.66 -6.46 -4.45
CA LEU A 96 -43.88 -6.60 -3.20
C LEU A 96 -42.65 -7.51 -3.34
N ARG A 97 -42.62 -8.38 -4.35
CA ARG A 97 -41.50 -9.31 -4.60
C ARG A 97 -40.51 -8.81 -5.65
N GLY A 98 -40.78 -7.69 -6.32
CA GLY A 98 -39.89 -7.15 -7.35
C GLY A 98 -39.75 -8.02 -8.61
N GLU A 99 -40.69 -8.95 -8.83
CA GLU A 99 -40.67 -9.89 -9.96
C GLU A 99 -41.61 -9.41 -11.09
N ALA A 100 -41.15 -9.47 -12.34
CA ALA A 100 -42.01 -9.30 -13.51
C ALA A 100 -42.96 -10.49 -13.62
N LEU A 101 -44.27 -10.25 -13.46
CA LEU A 101 -45.29 -11.30 -13.47
C LEU A 101 -45.34 -12.04 -14.83
N PRO A 102 -45.13 -13.36 -14.88
CA PRO A 102 -45.31 -14.12 -16.12
C PRO A 102 -46.80 -14.33 -16.41
N LEU A 103 -47.28 -13.75 -17.51
CA LEU A 103 -48.66 -13.83 -18.06
C LEU A 103 -49.23 -15.26 -18.19
N GLN A 104 -48.39 -16.29 -18.20
CA GLN A 104 -48.78 -17.69 -18.40
C GLN A 104 -49.55 -18.33 -17.23
N ARG A 105 -49.58 -17.71 -16.04
CA ARG A 105 -50.40 -18.20 -14.91
C ARG A 105 -51.80 -17.59 -14.83
N LEU A 106 -52.12 -16.58 -15.64
CA LEU A 106 -53.40 -15.85 -15.59
C LEU A 106 -54.51 -16.46 -16.47
N PHE A 107 -54.19 -17.43 -17.34
CA PHE A 107 -55.15 -18.02 -18.29
C PHE A 107 -55.22 -19.55 -18.23
N GLN A 108 -55.24 -20.14 -17.04
CA GLN A 108 -55.67 -21.54 -16.93
C GLN A 108 -57.20 -21.58 -16.84
N PRO A 109 -57.92 -22.08 -17.87
CA PRO A 109 -59.34 -22.36 -17.73
C PRO A 109 -59.53 -23.44 -16.66
N ILE A 110 -60.45 -23.19 -15.73
CA ILE A 110 -60.97 -24.23 -14.84
C ILE A 110 -61.59 -25.28 -15.77
N ALA A 111 -61.03 -26.49 -15.76
CA ALA A 111 -61.67 -27.64 -16.40
C ALA A 111 -63.07 -27.77 -15.82
N ALA A 112 -64.08 -27.66 -16.68
CA ALA A 112 -65.47 -27.90 -16.32
C ALA A 112 -65.58 -29.30 -15.72
N GLU A 113 -66.00 -29.34 -14.46
CA GLU A 113 -66.39 -30.56 -13.77
C GLU A 113 -67.66 -31.08 -14.48
N GLU A 114 -67.47 -31.98 -15.44
CA GLU A 114 -68.57 -32.75 -16.03
C GLU A 114 -69.24 -33.54 -14.91
N ARG A 115 -70.49 -33.20 -14.58
CA ARG A 115 -71.40 -34.06 -13.81
C ARG A 115 -71.97 -35.12 -14.74
N PRO A 116 -71.68 -36.43 -14.56
CA PRO A 116 -72.51 -37.47 -15.11
C PRO A 116 -73.62 -37.79 -14.10
N ARG A 117 -74.87 -37.75 -14.55
CA ARG A 117 -75.95 -38.47 -13.90
C ARG A 117 -75.63 -39.97 -13.96
N SER A 118 -75.77 -40.68 -12.85
CA SER A 118 -76.06 -42.10 -12.90
C SER A 118 -76.84 -42.54 -11.66
N ALA A 119 -77.89 -43.30 -11.93
CA ALA A 119 -78.77 -43.96 -10.99
C ALA A 119 -78.06 -45.11 -10.23
N ALA A 120 -78.64 -45.49 -9.10
CA ALA A 120 -78.22 -46.58 -8.21
C ALA A 120 -78.62 -47.99 -8.77
N PRO A 121 -78.33 -49.14 -8.09
CA PRO A 121 -77.02 -49.67 -7.65
C PRO A 121 -76.84 -51.23 -7.83
N LEU A 122 -75.68 -51.75 -7.34
CA LEU A 122 -75.31 -53.14 -6.87
C LEU A 122 -74.71 -54.18 -7.88
N PRO A 123 -73.98 -55.26 -7.42
CA PRO A 123 -72.78 -55.32 -6.55
C PRO A 123 -71.66 -56.33 -7.00
N GLY A 124 -70.43 -56.25 -6.43
CA GLY A 124 -69.61 -57.45 -6.10
C GLY A 124 -68.12 -57.55 -6.49
N ARG A 125 -67.30 -57.91 -5.47
CA ARG A 125 -66.04 -58.73 -5.45
C ARG A 125 -64.65 -58.08 -5.41
N LEU A 126 -63.81 -58.70 -4.57
CA LEU A 126 -62.76 -58.15 -3.69
C LEU A 126 -61.31 -58.57 -4.05
N LEU A 127 -61.02 -58.96 -5.29
CA LEU A 127 -59.76 -59.67 -5.63
C LEU A 127 -58.72 -58.87 -6.46
N SER A 128 -58.86 -57.54 -6.62
CA SER A 128 -58.03 -56.74 -7.55
C SER A 128 -57.05 -55.74 -6.92
N LEU A 129 -56.95 -55.65 -5.59
CA LEU A 129 -56.15 -54.62 -4.90
C LEU A 129 -54.64 -54.91 -4.83
N LEU A 130 -54.23 -56.15 -4.54
CA LEU A 130 -52.81 -56.52 -4.39
C LEU A 130 -52.01 -56.48 -5.71
N ALA A 131 -52.66 -56.83 -6.83
CA ALA A 131 -52.04 -56.77 -8.16
C ALA A 131 -51.82 -55.31 -8.62
N ARG A 132 -52.74 -54.40 -8.28
CA ARG A 132 -52.59 -52.97 -8.56
C ARG A 132 -51.49 -52.33 -7.71
N LEU A 133 -51.34 -52.76 -6.45
CA LEU A 133 -50.30 -52.22 -5.57
C LEU A 133 -48.88 -52.64 -5.99
N ARG A 134 -48.69 -53.89 -6.45
CA ARG A 134 -47.42 -54.35 -7.03
C ARG A 134 -47.07 -53.64 -8.34
N LEU A 135 -48.05 -53.42 -9.22
CA LEU A 135 -47.84 -52.69 -10.47
C LEU A 135 -47.42 -51.24 -10.19
N VAL A 136 -48.06 -50.57 -9.22
CA VAL A 136 -47.71 -49.20 -8.81
C VAL A 136 -46.31 -49.13 -8.21
N LEU A 137 -45.91 -50.10 -7.37
CA LEU A 137 -44.55 -50.16 -6.79
C LEU A 137 -43.47 -50.42 -7.85
N VAL A 138 -43.73 -51.28 -8.83
CA VAL A 138 -42.80 -51.56 -9.93
C VAL A 138 -42.70 -50.34 -10.87
N LEU A 139 -43.79 -49.63 -11.13
CA LEU A 139 -43.78 -48.40 -11.93
C LEU A 139 -43.08 -47.24 -11.19
N LEU A 140 -43.25 -47.11 -9.88
CA LEU A 140 -42.52 -46.12 -9.07
C LEU A 140 -41.02 -46.45 -8.96
N GLY A 141 -40.66 -47.72 -8.73
CA GLY A 141 -39.27 -48.17 -8.67
C GLY A 141 -38.57 -48.07 -10.03
N GLY A 142 -39.25 -48.48 -11.10
CA GLY A 142 -38.76 -48.33 -12.48
C GLY A 142 -38.65 -46.86 -12.89
N GLY A 143 -39.63 -46.04 -12.54
CA GLY A 143 -39.59 -44.59 -12.77
C GLY A 143 -38.42 -43.93 -12.04
N ALA A 144 -38.20 -44.25 -10.77
CA ALA A 144 -37.07 -43.76 -9.99
C ALA A 144 -35.72 -44.22 -10.57
N LEU A 145 -35.62 -45.46 -11.06
CA LEU A 145 -34.42 -45.99 -11.72
C LEU A 145 -34.12 -45.26 -13.03
N VAL A 146 -35.14 -45.03 -13.87
CA VAL A 146 -35.00 -44.31 -15.14
C VAL A 146 -34.62 -42.84 -14.89
N ILE A 147 -35.26 -42.20 -13.90
CA ILE A 147 -34.92 -40.83 -13.49
C ILE A 147 -33.50 -40.78 -12.93
N GLY A 148 -33.10 -41.74 -12.09
CA GLY A 148 -31.75 -41.83 -11.54
C GLY A 148 -30.69 -42.03 -12.62
N LEU A 149 -30.93 -42.91 -13.59
CA LEU A 149 -30.04 -43.14 -14.73
C LEU A 149 -29.97 -41.92 -15.64
N ALA A 150 -31.11 -41.26 -15.91
CA ALA A 150 -31.15 -40.03 -16.69
C ALA A 150 -30.37 -38.91 -15.99
N LEU A 151 -30.57 -38.71 -14.69
CA LEU A 151 -29.80 -37.74 -13.89
C LEU A 151 -28.30 -38.09 -13.85
N TYR A 152 -27.95 -39.39 -13.77
CA TYR A 152 -26.56 -39.83 -13.82
C TYR A 152 -25.90 -39.46 -15.16
N VAL A 153 -26.55 -39.81 -16.27
CA VAL A 153 -26.07 -39.47 -17.62
C VAL A 153 -25.96 -37.96 -17.82
N ILE A 154 -26.97 -37.19 -17.39
CA ILE A 154 -26.95 -35.73 -17.46
C ILE A 154 -25.80 -35.16 -16.62
N SER A 155 -25.63 -35.63 -15.38
CA SER A 155 -24.55 -35.14 -14.50
C SER A 155 -23.16 -35.47 -15.03
N SER A 156 -22.95 -36.67 -15.57
CA SER A 156 -21.66 -37.07 -16.16
C SER A 156 -21.26 -36.27 -17.41
N ARG A 157 -22.23 -35.59 -18.03
CA ARG A 157 -22.03 -34.72 -19.19
C ARG A 157 -21.92 -33.25 -18.80
N MET A 158 -22.24 -32.87 -17.56
CA MET A 158 -22.13 -31.49 -17.11
C MET A 158 -20.69 -31.16 -16.72
N VAL A 159 -20.18 -30.09 -17.33
CA VAL A 159 -18.84 -29.60 -17.13
C VAL A 159 -18.93 -28.11 -16.87
N VAL A 160 -18.19 -27.64 -15.86
CA VAL A 160 -18.01 -26.21 -15.60
C VAL A 160 -16.68 -25.79 -16.19
N TYR A 161 -16.73 -24.78 -17.04
CA TYR A 161 -15.54 -24.11 -17.55
C TYR A 161 -15.31 -22.82 -16.77
N SER A 162 -14.05 -22.47 -16.56
CA SER A 162 -13.70 -21.10 -16.17
C SER A 162 -13.86 -20.16 -17.35
N ASP A 163 -14.25 -18.92 -17.07
CA ASP A 163 -14.32 -17.89 -18.10
C ASP A 163 -12.94 -17.26 -18.32
N TYR A 164 -12.16 -17.14 -17.25
CA TYR A 164 -10.78 -16.66 -17.27
C TYR A 164 -9.91 -17.50 -16.35
N GLY A 165 -8.64 -17.66 -16.70
CA GLY A 165 -7.69 -18.32 -15.84
C GLY A 165 -6.27 -18.00 -16.24
N ALA A 166 -5.36 -18.01 -15.27
CA ALA A 166 -3.93 -17.87 -15.53
C ALA A 166 -3.08 -18.55 -14.45
N ILE A 167 -1.84 -18.85 -14.80
CA ILE A 167 -0.86 -19.35 -13.83
C ILE A 167 -0.55 -18.24 -12.83
N ALA A 168 -0.89 -18.50 -11.57
CA ALA A 168 -0.75 -17.57 -10.46
C ALA A 168 0.72 -17.33 -10.09
N GLY A 169 1.02 -16.10 -9.69
CA GLY A 169 2.32 -15.70 -9.19
C GLY A 169 2.23 -14.43 -8.34
N GLU A 170 3.27 -14.17 -7.55
CA GLU A 170 3.37 -12.97 -6.73
C GLU A 170 3.80 -11.78 -7.58
N LEU A 171 3.06 -10.67 -7.45
CA LEU A 171 3.34 -9.43 -8.15
C LEU A 171 4.15 -8.48 -7.28
N TYR A 172 5.28 -7.99 -7.78
CA TYR A 172 6.05 -6.91 -7.18
C TYR A 172 5.96 -5.67 -8.08
N LEU A 173 5.45 -4.58 -7.53
CA LEU A 173 5.40 -3.28 -8.21
C LEU A 173 6.70 -2.55 -7.95
N LEU A 174 7.59 -2.52 -8.95
CA LEU A 174 8.82 -1.74 -8.87
C LEU A 174 8.45 -0.26 -9.01
N ARG A 175 8.67 0.51 -7.95
CA ARG A 175 8.35 1.95 -7.89
C ARG A 175 9.62 2.78 -7.80
N ALA A 176 9.56 3.98 -8.34
CA ALA A 176 10.64 4.96 -8.23
C ALA A 176 10.84 5.35 -6.75
N PRO A 177 12.04 5.17 -6.17
CA PRO A 177 12.30 5.59 -4.79
C PRO A 177 12.29 7.12 -4.62
N GLU A 178 12.59 7.86 -5.69
CA GLU A 178 12.63 9.33 -5.69
C GLU A 178 12.22 9.90 -7.05
N ALA A 179 12.11 11.23 -7.12
CA ALA A 179 11.81 11.93 -8.36
C ALA A 179 13.09 12.22 -9.16
N GLY A 180 13.06 11.97 -10.46
CA GLY A 180 14.21 12.19 -11.34
C GLY A 180 14.01 11.66 -12.75
N LEU A 181 15.03 11.84 -13.59
CA LEU A 181 15.08 11.28 -14.93
C LEU A 181 15.47 9.79 -14.84
N LEU A 182 14.62 8.91 -15.35
CA LEU A 182 14.83 7.47 -15.33
C LEU A 182 15.69 7.03 -16.52
N HIS A 183 16.76 6.29 -16.24
CA HIS A 183 17.58 5.58 -17.21
C HIS A 183 17.44 4.07 -17.01
N LEU A 184 16.78 3.38 -17.94
CA LEU A 184 16.57 1.93 -17.85
C LEU A 184 17.74 1.17 -18.46
N ALA A 185 18.15 0.08 -17.83
CA ALA A 185 19.19 -0.82 -18.33
C ALA A 185 18.66 -1.79 -19.40
N GLY A 186 17.89 -1.28 -20.37
CA GLY A 186 17.34 -2.09 -21.46
C GLY A 186 16.31 -3.14 -21.04
N LEU A 187 15.57 -2.88 -19.96
CA LEU A 187 14.60 -3.81 -19.37
C LEU A 187 13.50 -4.22 -20.37
N ARG A 188 13.27 -5.52 -20.54
CA ARG A 188 12.23 -6.05 -21.46
C ARG A 188 11.26 -6.99 -20.74
N PRO A 189 9.97 -7.01 -21.13
CA PRO A 189 9.04 -8.04 -20.68
C PRO A 189 9.56 -9.45 -21.01
N GLY A 190 9.41 -10.38 -20.08
CA GLY A 190 9.91 -11.75 -20.14
C GLY A 190 11.35 -11.95 -19.68
N GLN A 191 12.09 -10.88 -19.36
CA GLN A 191 13.46 -10.98 -18.89
C GLN A 191 13.53 -11.47 -17.43
N PRO A 192 14.33 -12.50 -17.11
CA PRO A 192 14.62 -12.87 -15.73
C PRO A 192 15.58 -11.84 -15.10
N VAL A 193 15.32 -11.48 -13.84
CA VAL A 193 16.12 -10.56 -13.03
C VAL A 193 16.43 -11.17 -11.68
N HIS A 194 17.61 -10.86 -11.15
CA HIS A 194 18.06 -11.35 -9.85
C HIS A 194 17.88 -10.32 -8.75
N GLN A 195 17.71 -10.79 -7.51
CA GLN A 195 17.66 -9.90 -6.35
C GLN A 195 18.94 -9.05 -6.27
N GLY A 196 18.78 -7.74 -6.13
CA GLY A 196 19.89 -6.78 -6.08
C GLY A 196 20.45 -6.36 -7.44
N GLN A 197 20.03 -6.98 -8.55
CA GLN A 197 20.43 -6.55 -9.89
C GLN A 197 19.90 -5.14 -10.18
N VAL A 198 20.76 -4.26 -10.69
CA VAL A 198 20.38 -2.89 -11.08
C VAL A 198 19.57 -2.95 -12.37
N LEU A 199 18.31 -2.49 -12.30
CA LEU A 199 17.37 -2.48 -13.43
C LEU A 199 17.34 -1.13 -14.16
N GLY A 200 17.84 -0.10 -13.50
CA GLY A 200 17.99 1.25 -14.03
C GLY A 200 18.61 2.18 -12.99
N GLU A 201 18.80 3.42 -13.39
CA GLU A 201 19.31 4.50 -12.56
C GLU A 201 18.35 5.69 -12.64
N ILE A 202 18.19 6.41 -11.53
CA ILE A 202 17.45 7.66 -11.51
C ILE A 202 18.45 8.79 -11.31
N GLU A 203 18.47 9.73 -12.24
CA GLU A 203 19.21 10.98 -12.10
C GLU A 203 18.30 12.02 -11.42
N PRO A 204 18.60 12.44 -10.17
CA PRO A 204 17.74 13.37 -9.46
C PRO A 204 17.61 14.70 -10.21
N SER A 205 16.39 15.22 -10.36
CA SER A 205 16.20 16.54 -10.95
C SER A 205 16.45 17.62 -9.89
N VAL A 206 17.71 17.99 -9.72
CA VAL A 206 18.08 19.13 -8.88
C VAL A 206 18.02 20.39 -9.72
N PRO A 207 17.33 21.46 -9.27
CA PRO A 207 17.33 22.73 -9.98
C PRO A 207 18.76 23.22 -10.22
N ALA A 208 19.06 23.65 -11.45
CA ALA A 208 20.40 24.11 -11.83
C ALA A 208 20.93 25.23 -10.91
N GLN A 209 20.03 26.10 -10.43
CA GLN A 209 20.37 27.13 -9.45
C GLN A 209 20.81 26.55 -8.10
N ALA A 210 20.13 25.53 -7.57
CA ALA A 210 20.53 24.90 -6.32
C ALA A 210 21.89 24.21 -6.43
N GLN A 211 22.18 23.60 -7.58
CA GLN A 211 23.50 23.01 -7.85
C GLN A 211 24.60 24.10 -7.95
N ALA A 212 24.30 25.21 -8.63
CA ALA A 212 25.21 26.35 -8.73
C ALA A 212 25.47 26.98 -7.35
N ASP A 213 24.44 27.13 -6.51
CA ASP A 213 24.55 27.66 -5.15
C ASP A 213 25.41 26.76 -4.25
N ALA A 214 25.21 25.44 -4.33
CA ALA A 214 26.02 24.47 -3.57
C ALA A 214 27.49 24.54 -3.98
N ARG A 215 27.78 24.58 -5.29
CA ARG A 215 29.15 24.74 -5.81
C ARG A 215 29.75 26.09 -5.41
N GLY A 216 28.98 27.17 -5.48
CA GLY A 216 29.41 28.50 -5.06
C GLY A 216 29.83 28.54 -3.60
N LYS A 217 29.07 27.90 -2.71
CA LYS A 217 29.43 27.79 -1.27
C LYS A 217 30.75 27.04 -1.05
N VAL A 218 30.98 25.94 -1.77
CA VAL A 218 32.26 25.19 -1.69
C VAL A 218 33.43 26.07 -2.15
N ILE A 219 33.27 26.84 -3.23
CA ILE A 219 34.31 27.76 -3.71
C ILE A 219 34.62 28.85 -2.68
N VAL A 220 33.60 29.44 -2.06
CA VAL A 220 33.78 30.47 -1.02
C VAL A 220 34.50 29.90 0.20
N LEU A 221 34.10 28.73 0.67
CA LEU A 221 34.78 28.06 1.80
C LEU A 221 36.21 27.67 1.44
N GLN A 222 36.47 27.24 0.21
CA GLN A 222 37.82 26.93 -0.23
C GLN A 222 38.70 28.18 -0.22
N ALA A 223 38.21 29.32 -0.72
CA ALA A 223 38.94 30.58 -0.65
C ALA A 223 39.23 31.02 0.80
N GLN A 224 38.29 30.79 1.73
CA GLN A 224 38.52 31.05 3.16
C GLN A 224 39.56 30.12 3.77
N ILE A 225 39.53 28.82 3.42
CA ILE A 225 40.54 27.83 3.84
C ILE A 225 41.93 28.26 3.35
N ASP A 226 42.04 28.64 2.08
CA ASP A 226 43.31 29.06 1.48
C ASP A 226 43.85 30.30 2.21
N GLN A 227 43.02 31.34 2.36
CA GLN A 227 43.36 32.55 3.10
C GLN A 227 43.81 32.26 4.54
N ARG A 228 43.07 31.42 5.28
CA ARG A 228 43.41 31.05 6.67
C ARG A 228 44.67 30.19 6.75
N SER A 229 44.91 29.33 5.77
CA SER A 229 46.12 28.51 5.71
C SER A 229 47.38 29.35 5.49
N GLU A 230 47.29 30.41 4.68
CA GLU A 230 48.37 31.38 4.50
C GLU A 230 48.62 32.18 5.79
N MET A 231 47.56 32.63 6.48
CA MET A 231 47.68 33.27 7.78
C MET A 231 48.36 32.37 8.81
N LEU A 232 48.03 31.07 8.83
CA LEU A 232 48.66 30.10 9.72
C LEU A 232 50.16 29.96 9.41
N ALA A 233 50.53 29.83 8.13
CA ALA A 233 51.92 29.72 7.72
C ALA A 233 52.74 30.97 8.11
N SER A 234 52.16 32.16 7.91
CA SER A 234 52.75 33.43 8.32
C SER A 234 52.90 33.53 9.84
N ALA A 235 51.86 33.16 10.61
CA ALA A 235 51.89 33.15 12.07
C ALA A 235 52.94 32.18 12.62
N GLN A 236 53.06 30.98 12.04
CA GLN A 236 54.08 30.00 12.41
C GLN A 236 55.51 30.48 12.08
N ALA A 237 55.70 31.20 10.97
CA ALA A 237 56.98 31.80 10.64
C ALA A 237 57.34 32.92 11.63
N GLY A 238 56.39 33.80 11.96
CA GLY A 238 56.56 34.86 12.96
C GLY A 238 56.90 34.29 14.34
N PHE A 239 56.17 33.28 14.80
CA PHE A 239 56.42 32.59 16.07
C PHE A 239 57.83 31.98 16.14
N ARG A 240 58.27 31.29 15.08
CA ARG A 240 59.63 30.72 15.02
C ARG A 240 60.71 31.80 15.07
N ASN A 241 60.50 32.91 14.38
CA ASN A 241 61.44 34.03 14.41
C ASN A 241 61.54 34.64 15.82
N LEU A 242 60.40 34.76 16.51
CA LEU A 242 60.37 35.30 17.85
C LEU A 242 61.04 34.38 18.88
N LEU A 243 60.80 33.07 18.81
CA LEU A 243 61.55 32.11 19.65
C LEU A 243 63.04 32.22 19.41
N ARG A 244 63.47 32.28 18.14
CA ARG A 244 64.89 32.42 17.79
C ARG A 244 65.50 33.72 18.35
N THR A 245 64.79 34.84 18.29
CA THR A 245 65.31 36.11 18.84
C THR A 245 65.35 36.09 20.36
N ALA A 246 64.35 35.53 21.03
CA ALA A 246 64.34 35.37 22.49
C ALA A 246 65.47 34.45 22.97
N GLU A 247 65.69 33.31 22.30
CA GLU A 247 66.82 32.40 22.58
C GLU A 247 68.17 33.11 22.39
N ALA A 248 68.32 33.89 21.32
CA ALA A 248 69.53 34.67 21.08
C ALA A 248 69.78 35.73 22.17
N GLN A 249 68.72 36.39 22.69
CA GLN A 249 68.84 37.34 23.80
C GLN A 249 69.26 36.68 25.10
N VAL A 250 68.70 35.51 25.44
CA VAL A 250 69.11 34.74 26.62
C VAL A 250 70.58 34.36 26.52
N LYS A 251 71.01 33.87 25.35
CA LYS A 251 72.41 33.53 25.11
C LYS A 251 73.33 34.74 25.26
N ALA A 252 73.00 35.86 24.64
CA ALA A 252 73.78 37.10 24.74
C ALA A 252 73.90 37.59 26.20
N ALA A 253 72.81 37.55 26.97
CA ALA A 253 72.83 37.92 28.39
C ALA A 253 73.65 36.95 29.25
N ALA A 254 73.61 35.65 28.96
CA ALA A 254 74.41 34.65 29.65
C ALA A 254 75.92 34.83 29.35
N ASP A 255 76.28 35.10 28.09
CA ASP A 255 77.65 35.38 27.67
C ASP A 255 78.19 36.67 28.34
N GLU A 256 77.35 37.71 28.46
CA GLU A 256 77.68 38.96 29.18
C GLU A 256 77.90 38.71 30.68
N ARG A 257 77.02 37.96 31.33
CA ARG A 257 77.17 37.57 32.74
C ARG A 257 78.49 36.82 32.96
N GLU A 258 78.84 35.87 32.08
CA GLU A 258 80.08 35.11 32.18
C GLU A 258 81.31 35.99 31.99
N ALA A 259 81.27 36.95 31.05
CA ALA A 259 82.34 37.93 30.88
C ALA A 259 82.57 38.77 32.14
N ILE A 260 81.49 39.25 32.77
CA ILE A 260 81.56 40.02 34.02
C ILE A 260 82.01 39.15 35.19
N GLU A 261 81.59 37.89 35.27
CA GLU A 261 82.07 36.97 36.32
C GLU A 261 83.58 36.71 36.22
N ARG A 262 84.12 36.62 35.00
CA ARG A 262 85.57 36.55 34.79
C ARG A 262 86.28 37.83 35.25
N GLN A 263 85.70 39.01 35.03
CA GLN A 263 86.24 40.27 35.54
C GLN A 263 86.22 40.34 37.08
N VAL A 264 85.11 39.95 37.72
CA VAL A 264 85.00 39.86 39.19
C VAL A 264 86.06 38.91 39.75
N ALA A 265 86.22 37.72 39.17
CA ALA A 265 87.21 36.74 39.63
C ALA A 265 88.65 37.25 39.47
N ALA A 266 88.95 37.99 38.40
CA ALA A 266 90.25 38.62 38.21
C ALA A 266 90.50 39.73 39.25
N GLN A 267 89.51 40.61 39.46
CA GLN A 267 89.62 41.72 40.41
C GLN A 267 89.71 41.25 41.87
N GLU A 268 88.99 40.18 42.23
CA GLU A 268 89.08 39.55 43.55
C GLU A 268 90.51 39.07 43.83
N ARG A 269 91.15 38.40 42.87
CA ARG A 269 92.55 37.95 43.01
C ARG A 269 93.51 39.13 43.17
N THR A 270 93.26 40.25 42.49
CA THR A 270 94.04 41.48 42.63
C THR A 270 93.87 42.09 44.01
N PHE A 271 92.62 42.24 44.48
CA PHE A 271 92.30 42.75 45.80
C PHE A 271 92.94 41.92 46.91
N GLN A 272 92.80 40.58 46.87
CA GLN A 272 93.42 39.68 47.84
C GLN A 272 94.94 39.83 47.90
N ARG A 273 95.59 39.98 46.74
CA ARG A 273 97.04 40.20 46.65
C ARG A 273 97.45 41.54 47.27
N VAL A 274 96.73 42.62 46.95
CA VAL A 274 96.99 43.96 47.51
C VAL A 274 96.75 43.99 49.03
N LEU A 275 95.69 43.34 49.50
CA LEU A 275 95.36 43.23 50.92
C LEU A 275 96.45 42.48 51.70
N GLN A 276 96.96 41.37 51.16
CA GLN A 276 98.08 40.63 51.77
C GLN A 276 99.36 41.49 51.84
N MET A 277 99.68 42.21 50.76
CA MET A 277 100.84 43.11 50.72
C MET A 277 100.70 44.30 51.70
N ALA A 278 99.50 44.88 51.83
CA ALA A 278 99.21 45.95 52.78
C ALA A 278 99.32 45.46 54.24
N LYS A 279 98.78 44.26 54.55
CA LYS A 279 98.91 43.63 55.88
C LYS A 279 100.37 43.36 56.27
N ALA A 280 101.22 43.06 55.29
CA ALA A 280 102.64 42.86 55.49
C ALA A 280 103.46 44.17 55.48
N GLY A 281 102.81 45.34 55.36
CA GLY A 281 103.44 46.67 55.46
C GLY A 281 104.07 47.20 54.16
N TRP A 282 103.94 46.48 53.04
CA TRP A 282 104.55 46.85 51.75
C TRP A 282 103.72 47.86 50.93
N LEU A 283 102.44 48.04 51.28
CA LEU A 283 101.50 48.95 50.60
C LEU A 283 100.64 49.70 51.64
N SER A 284 100.13 50.87 51.25
CA SER A 284 99.18 51.65 52.06
C SER A 284 97.77 51.03 52.06
N TYR A 285 97.08 51.08 53.20
CA TYR A 285 95.67 50.67 53.31
C TYR A 285 94.74 51.44 52.35
N LEU A 286 95.02 52.71 52.07
CA LEU A 286 94.27 53.51 51.10
C LEU A 286 94.24 52.83 49.71
N ARG A 287 95.31 52.10 49.34
CA ARG A 287 95.36 51.37 48.08
C ARG A 287 94.49 50.12 48.11
N ALA A 288 94.42 49.41 49.24
CA ALA A 288 93.52 48.27 49.39
C ALA A 288 92.05 48.73 49.32
N ASP A 289 91.71 49.85 49.95
CA ASP A 289 90.35 50.43 49.90
C ASP A 289 89.95 50.81 48.47
N GLN A 290 90.87 51.35 47.66
CA GLN A 290 90.62 51.65 46.24
C GLN A 290 90.26 50.38 45.44
N GLU A 291 90.98 49.28 45.65
CA GLU A 291 90.71 48.01 44.97
C GLU A 291 89.42 47.35 45.50
N GLU A 292 89.05 47.55 46.77
CA GLU A 292 87.77 47.14 47.32
C GLU A 292 86.60 47.85 46.63
N VAL A 293 86.69 49.18 46.46
CA VAL A 293 85.66 49.94 45.74
C VAL A 293 85.53 49.46 44.29
N ALA A 294 86.64 49.18 43.61
CA ALA A 294 86.62 48.62 42.26
C ALA A 294 85.96 47.23 42.21
N LEU A 295 86.27 46.36 43.18
CA LEU A 295 85.61 45.05 43.32
C LEU A 295 84.09 45.22 43.54
N GLN A 296 83.67 46.14 44.40
CA GLN A 296 82.24 46.42 44.64
C GLN A 296 81.52 46.89 43.37
N GLN A 297 82.17 47.67 42.50
CA GLN A 297 81.60 48.05 41.20
C GLN A 297 81.38 46.84 40.29
N HIS A 298 82.35 45.92 40.19
CA HIS A 298 82.19 44.69 39.41
C HIS A 298 81.12 43.75 40.01
N LEU A 299 80.99 43.68 41.34
CA LEU A 299 79.93 42.92 41.99
C LEU A 299 78.53 43.46 41.67
N ARG A 300 78.35 44.79 41.63
CA ARG A 300 77.11 45.43 41.19
C ARG A 300 76.83 45.15 39.71
N ALA A 301 77.84 45.22 38.86
CA ALA A 301 77.70 44.86 37.44
C ALA A 301 77.29 43.38 37.27
N ARG A 302 77.85 42.46 38.07
CA ARG A 302 77.44 41.05 38.07
C ARG A 302 75.99 40.87 38.47
N ALA A 303 75.53 41.58 39.50
CA ALA A 303 74.13 41.53 39.93
C ALA A 303 73.18 42.06 38.83
N ALA A 304 73.54 43.16 38.17
CA ALA A 304 72.79 43.69 37.04
C ALA A 304 72.75 42.71 35.84
N ALA A 305 73.87 42.07 35.51
CA ALA A 305 73.93 41.07 34.44
C ALA A 305 73.06 39.83 34.74
N ARG A 306 73.03 39.37 36.00
CA ARG A 306 72.13 38.29 36.43
C ARG A 306 70.66 38.67 36.28
N ALA A 307 70.28 39.86 36.74
CA ALA A 307 68.92 40.37 36.57
C ALA A 307 68.52 40.48 35.10
N ASN A 308 69.45 40.90 34.22
CA ASN A 308 69.22 40.94 32.78
C ASN A 308 69.03 39.54 32.16
N GLU A 309 69.84 38.55 32.56
CA GLU A 309 69.68 37.16 32.11
C GLU A 309 68.33 36.57 32.56
N GLU A 310 67.96 36.78 33.82
CA GLU A 310 66.66 36.34 34.37
C GLU A 310 65.49 37.00 33.62
N ALA A 311 65.57 38.30 33.33
CA ALA A 311 64.57 39.00 32.53
C ALA A 311 64.50 38.47 31.08
N ALA A 312 65.64 38.16 30.46
CA ALA A 312 65.67 37.55 29.13
C ALA A 312 65.06 36.14 29.13
N ARG A 313 65.33 35.32 30.17
CA ARG A 313 64.74 33.99 30.34
C ARG A 313 63.23 34.07 30.54
N ALA A 314 62.75 35.02 31.34
CA ALA A 314 61.32 35.25 31.52
C ALA A 314 60.63 35.57 30.18
N ARG A 315 61.22 36.43 29.34
CA ARG A 315 60.70 36.72 27.99
C ARG A 315 60.68 35.50 27.07
N LEU A 316 61.68 34.61 27.18
CA LEU A 316 61.70 33.35 26.43
C LEU A 316 60.58 32.40 26.89
N GLU A 317 60.33 32.30 28.19
CA GLU A 317 59.22 31.48 28.70
C GLU A 317 57.85 32.05 28.30
N ASP A 318 57.68 33.37 28.34
CA ASP A 318 56.47 34.05 27.82
C ASP A 318 56.27 33.77 26.31
N ALA A 319 57.36 33.82 25.55
CA ALA A 319 57.36 33.49 24.12
C ALA A 319 56.97 32.03 23.84
N LYS A 320 57.48 31.08 24.62
CA LYS A 320 57.10 29.65 24.53
C LYS A 320 55.64 29.42 24.85
N GLN A 321 55.08 30.18 25.79
CA GLN A 321 53.66 30.14 26.15
C GLN A 321 52.76 30.85 25.14
N GLY A 322 53.31 31.41 24.05
CA GLY A 322 52.54 32.08 23.01
C GLY A 322 51.96 33.43 23.44
N ARG A 323 52.40 34.00 24.57
CA ARG A 323 51.95 35.30 25.06
C ARG A 323 52.80 36.40 24.42
N PHE A 324 52.27 37.01 23.37
CA PHE A 324 52.94 38.11 22.68
C PHE A 324 52.30 39.45 23.01
N VAL A 325 53.09 40.36 23.59
CA VAL A 325 52.77 41.78 23.67
C VAL A 325 53.72 42.51 22.72
N SER A 326 53.29 42.69 21.47
CA SER A 326 53.94 43.62 20.54
C SER A 326 53.11 44.90 20.53
N ASP A 327 53.71 46.04 20.90
CA ASP A 327 53.13 47.39 20.75
C ASP A 327 51.70 47.59 21.28
N GLY A 328 51.36 47.02 22.44
CA GLY A 328 50.07 47.23 23.10
C GLY A 328 48.86 46.59 22.39
N ARG A 329 49.09 45.83 21.30
CA ARG A 329 48.06 45.00 20.66
C ARG A 329 48.49 43.53 20.75
N SER A 330 47.86 42.82 21.68
CA SER A 330 47.87 41.36 21.68
C SER A 330 47.36 40.89 20.32
N THR A 331 48.20 40.27 19.49
CA THR A 331 47.73 39.50 18.34
C THR A 331 46.91 38.34 18.91
N GLN A 332 45.58 38.47 18.83
CA GLN A 332 44.62 37.66 19.59
C GLN A 332 44.49 36.20 19.13
N ALA A 333 45.21 35.77 18.09
CA ALA A 333 45.11 34.40 17.59
C ALA A 333 46.48 33.73 17.63
N SER A 334 46.62 32.74 18.50
CA SER A 334 47.77 31.84 18.45
C SER A 334 47.71 31.01 17.14
N PRO A 335 48.84 30.45 16.66
CA PRO A 335 48.81 29.51 15.55
C PRO A 335 47.83 28.33 15.77
N GLU A 336 47.62 27.93 17.03
CA GLU A 336 46.68 26.87 17.39
C GLU A 336 45.23 27.29 17.19
N ASP A 337 44.88 28.55 17.51
CA ASP A 337 43.53 29.07 17.30
C ASP A 337 43.21 29.16 15.80
N ILE A 338 44.16 29.64 14.98
CA ILE A 338 44.02 29.67 13.52
C ILE A 338 43.89 28.24 12.96
N ALA A 339 44.68 27.30 13.47
CA ALA A 339 44.60 25.89 13.04
C ALA A 339 43.25 25.25 13.38
N ARG A 340 42.66 25.59 14.53
CA ARG A 340 41.34 25.12 14.94
C ARG A 340 40.24 25.67 14.01
N GLU A 341 40.27 26.97 13.75
CA GLU A 341 39.33 27.61 12.80
C GLU A 341 39.46 27.02 11.40
N LEU A 342 40.70 26.76 10.94
CA LEU A 342 40.96 26.12 9.65
C LEU A 342 40.36 24.70 9.59
N GLN A 343 40.44 23.94 10.68
CA GLN A 343 39.87 22.60 10.74
C GLN A 343 38.34 22.64 10.72
N GLU A 344 37.73 23.63 11.37
CA GLU A 344 36.28 23.85 11.32
C GLU A 344 35.82 24.16 9.88
N LEU A 345 36.49 25.08 9.20
CA LEU A 345 36.18 25.42 7.80
C LEU A 345 36.33 24.22 6.86
N ARG A 346 37.38 23.41 7.03
CA ARG A 346 37.57 22.15 6.28
C ARG A 346 36.42 21.19 6.50
N THR A 347 36.01 21.01 7.75
CA THR A 347 34.89 20.12 8.11
C THR A 347 33.58 20.61 7.47
N GLN A 348 33.32 21.92 7.52
CA GLN A 348 32.13 22.51 6.88
C GLN A 348 32.14 22.33 5.35
N ARG A 349 33.29 22.54 4.70
CA ARG A 349 33.45 22.29 3.26
C ARG A 349 33.18 20.83 2.92
N ASP A 350 33.79 19.91 3.65
CA ASP A 350 33.68 18.47 3.37
C ASP A 350 32.25 17.98 3.52
N GLN A 351 31.53 18.46 4.55
CA GLN A 351 30.11 18.18 4.74
C GLN A 351 29.26 18.67 3.55
N LEU A 352 29.49 19.91 3.10
CA LEU A 352 28.77 20.47 1.95
C LEU A 352 29.11 19.75 0.65
N GLU A 353 30.36 19.34 0.46
CA GLU A 353 30.79 18.63 -0.73
C GLU A 353 30.14 17.24 -0.83
N VAL A 354 30.02 16.51 0.28
CA VAL A 354 29.31 15.23 0.33
C VAL A 354 27.84 15.41 -0.05
N VAL A 355 27.16 16.41 0.50
CA VAL A 355 25.74 16.69 0.18
C VAL A 355 25.59 17.09 -1.29
N ALA A 356 26.46 17.97 -1.80
CA ALA A 356 26.43 18.42 -3.19
C ALA A 356 26.68 17.27 -4.18
N LYS A 357 27.59 16.34 -3.87
CA LYS A 357 27.83 15.14 -4.67
C LYS A 357 26.64 14.19 -4.62
N ALA A 358 26.05 13.95 -3.45
CA ALA A 358 24.89 13.08 -3.27
C ALA A 358 23.63 13.58 -4.00
N GLN A 359 23.51 14.90 -4.20
CA GLN A 359 22.41 15.53 -4.95
C GLN A 359 22.43 15.20 -6.45
N VAL A 360 23.62 15.00 -7.03
CA VAL A 360 23.79 14.76 -8.47
C VAL A 360 24.07 13.29 -8.77
N ALA A 361 24.40 12.50 -7.75
CA ALA A 361 24.67 11.09 -7.89
C ALA A 361 23.42 10.34 -8.37
N ARG A 362 23.58 9.63 -9.49
CA ARG A 362 22.57 8.70 -9.98
C ARG A 362 22.32 7.62 -8.96
N ARG A 363 21.05 7.30 -8.71
CA ARG A 363 20.65 6.28 -7.75
C ARG A 363 20.21 5.02 -8.47
N PRO A 364 20.83 3.86 -8.18
CA PRO A 364 20.42 2.60 -8.79
C PRO A 364 19.05 2.19 -8.28
N VAL A 365 18.27 1.58 -9.16
CA VAL A 365 16.98 0.94 -8.87
C VAL A 365 17.19 -0.57 -8.90
N PRO A 366 17.46 -1.21 -7.74
CA PRO A 366 17.70 -2.65 -7.69
C PRO A 366 16.40 -3.44 -7.75
N SER A 367 16.46 -4.68 -8.27
CA SER A 367 15.37 -5.64 -8.15
C SER A 367 15.20 -6.11 -6.69
N PRO A 368 13.98 -6.14 -6.14
CA PRO A 368 13.72 -6.64 -4.78
C PRO A 368 13.73 -8.17 -4.69
N CYS A 369 13.67 -8.89 -5.81
CA CYS A 369 13.49 -10.34 -5.86
C CYS A 369 14.13 -10.99 -7.09
N ASP A 370 14.34 -12.31 -7.03
CA ASP A 370 14.55 -13.15 -8.19
C ASP A 370 13.21 -13.36 -8.90
N CYS A 371 12.99 -12.65 -10.00
CA CYS A 371 11.69 -12.47 -10.62
C CYS A 371 11.81 -12.35 -12.14
N THR A 372 10.69 -12.44 -12.86
CA THR A 372 10.61 -12.17 -14.30
C THR A 372 9.86 -10.88 -14.54
N VAL A 373 10.37 -10.00 -15.40
CA VAL A 373 9.69 -8.74 -15.76
C VAL A 373 8.41 -9.08 -16.51
N THR A 374 7.24 -8.69 -15.99
CA THR A 374 5.95 -8.93 -16.67
C THR A 374 5.55 -7.76 -17.54
N GLY A 375 5.90 -6.54 -17.13
CA GLY A 375 5.61 -5.33 -17.88
C GLY A 375 6.51 -4.18 -17.46
N VAL A 376 6.75 -3.25 -18.38
CA VAL A 376 7.50 -2.02 -18.14
C VAL A 376 6.57 -0.86 -18.43
N GLN A 377 6.26 -0.04 -17.42
CA GLN A 377 5.30 1.06 -17.54
C GLN A 377 5.98 2.40 -17.82
N ALA A 378 7.20 2.61 -17.33
CA ALA A 378 7.98 3.82 -17.60
C ALA A 378 8.94 3.59 -18.78
N ALA A 379 9.06 4.58 -19.68
CA ALA A 379 10.01 4.52 -20.78
C ALA A 379 11.37 5.09 -20.36
N ASP A 380 12.42 4.65 -21.05
CA ASP A 380 13.76 5.20 -20.85
C ASP A 380 13.81 6.70 -21.18
N GLY A 381 14.51 7.47 -20.35
CA GLY A 381 14.61 8.93 -20.48
C GLY A 381 13.36 9.71 -20.05
N THR A 382 12.40 9.07 -19.38
CA THR A 382 11.21 9.78 -18.86
C THR A 382 11.43 10.29 -17.43
N PHE A 383 10.78 11.41 -17.11
CA PHE A 383 10.77 11.92 -15.74
C PHE A 383 9.77 11.12 -14.89
N VAL A 384 10.23 10.54 -13.79
CA VAL A 384 9.41 9.80 -12.84
C VAL A 384 9.35 10.54 -11.51
N SER A 385 8.21 10.48 -10.83
CA SER A 385 8.06 10.99 -9.46
C SER A 385 8.19 9.86 -8.45
N ALA A 386 8.55 10.19 -7.21
CA ALA A 386 8.62 9.21 -6.12
C ALA A 386 7.30 8.43 -6.00
N GLY A 387 7.40 7.11 -5.94
CA GLY A 387 6.26 6.19 -5.80
C GLY A 387 5.56 5.81 -7.11
N ILE A 388 5.90 6.43 -8.25
CA ILE A 388 5.39 6.03 -9.57
C ILE A 388 5.93 4.65 -9.94
N GLN A 389 5.07 3.81 -10.50
CA GLN A 389 5.42 2.47 -10.94
C GLN A 389 6.28 2.52 -12.22
N ILE A 390 7.46 1.90 -12.16
CA ILE A 390 8.43 1.79 -13.25
C ILE A 390 8.18 0.49 -14.03
N ALA A 391 8.11 -0.63 -13.31
CA ALA A 391 7.97 -1.95 -13.87
C ALA A 391 7.14 -2.84 -12.96
N THR A 392 6.64 -3.92 -13.52
CA THR A 392 5.99 -5.01 -12.80
C THR A 392 6.86 -6.24 -12.90
N LEU A 393 7.17 -6.83 -11.75
CA LEU A 393 7.97 -8.03 -11.62
C LEU A 393 7.07 -9.14 -11.11
N GLY A 394 7.24 -10.33 -11.66
CA GLY A 394 6.49 -11.52 -11.28
C GLY A 394 7.38 -12.61 -10.71
N ARG A 395 6.99 -13.16 -9.58
CA ARG A 395 7.66 -14.29 -8.94
C ARG A 395 6.78 -15.53 -9.00
N GLU A 396 7.41 -16.69 -9.19
CA GLU A 396 6.75 -17.98 -8.98
C GLU A 396 6.46 -18.22 -7.49
N MET A 397 5.29 -18.77 -7.19
CA MET A 397 4.88 -19.02 -5.80
C MET A 397 5.67 -20.20 -5.19
N ALA A 398 6.07 -20.08 -3.93
CA ALA A 398 6.85 -21.10 -3.23
C ALA A 398 6.10 -22.44 -3.02
N ALA A 399 4.75 -22.42 -3.03
CA ALA A 399 3.90 -23.59 -2.83
C ALA A 399 3.68 -24.44 -4.10
N GLY A 400 4.55 -24.29 -5.10
CA GLY A 400 4.40 -24.89 -6.42
C GLY A 400 3.44 -24.11 -7.32
N ARG A 401 3.27 -24.59 -8.56
CA ARG A 401 2.47 -23.88 -9.56
C ARG A 401 0.98 -24.01 -9.31
N GLN A 402 0.36 -22.85 -9.20
CA GLN A 402 -1.07 -22.71 -9.00
C GLN A 402 -1.68 -22.01 -10.20
N VAL A 403 -2.94 -22.32 -10.48
CA VAL A 403 -3.73 -21.64 -11.50
C VAL A 403 -4.90 -20.98 -10.80
N ASP A 404 -5.01 -19.68 -11.00
CA ASP A 404 -6.15 -18.92 -10.54
C ASP A 404 -7.13 -18.75 -11.68
N THR A 405 -8.38 -19.12 -11.42
CA THR A 405 -9.46 -19.05 -12.39
C THR A 405 -10.65 -18.30 -11.84
N LEU A 406 -11.30 -17.52 -12.70
CA LEU A 406 -12.53 -16.82 -12.43
C LEU A 406 -13.68 -17.61 -13.05
N ILE A 407 -14.70 -17.87 -12.23
CA ILE A 407 -15.90 -18.62 -12.60
C ILE A 407 -17.10 -17.80 -12.17
N VAL A 408 -18.11 -17.65 -13.03
CA VAL A 408 -19.36 -16.96 -12.66
C VAL A 408 -19.95 -17.54 -11.37
N THR A 409 -20.36 -16.68 -10.44
CA THR A 409 -20.88 -17.04 -9.11
C THR A 409 -22.03 -18.04 -9.16
N SER A 410 -22.87 -18.00 -10.20
CA SER A 410 -23.97 -18.95 -10.42
C SER A 410 -23.52 -20.40 -10.65
N ARG A 411 -22.30 -20.60 -11.16
CA ARG A 411 -21.68 -21.92 -11.43
C ARG A 411 -20.78 -22.39 -10.28
N MET A 412 -20.35 -21.49 -9.39
CA MET A 412 -19.51 -21.81 -8.23
C MET A 412 -20.10 -22.88 -7.30
N LYS A 413 -21.43 -23.06 -7.28
CA LYS A 413 -22.12 -24.12 -6.51
C LYS A 413 -21.70 -25.56 -6.88
N PHE A 414 -21.06 -25.73 -8.04
CA PHE A 414 -20.58 -27.02 -8.54
C PHE A 414 -19.08 -27.23 -8.35
N ILE A 415 -18.38 -26.31 -7.67
CA ILE A 415 -16.94 -26.39 -7.40
C ILE A 415 -16.70 -26.59 -5.90
N ARG A 416 -15.82 -27.53 -5.53
CA ARG A 416 -15.44 -27.80 -4.14
C ARG A 416 -13.94 -27.91 -3.97
N VAL A 417 -13.45 -27.53 -2.78
CA VAL A 417 -12.07 -27.82 -2.36
C VAL A 417 -11.84 -29.33 -2.36
N GLY A 418 -10.69 -29.76 -2.89
CA GLY A 418 -10.31 -31.16 -3.09
C GLY A 418 -10.81 -31.78 -4.40
N GLN A 419 -11.63 -31.08 -5.19
CA GLN A 419 -12.13 -31.60 -6.47
C GLN A 419 -11.01 -31.72 -7.49
N ARG A 420 -10.99 -32.86 -8.19
CA ARG A 420 -10.08 -33.10 -9.31
C ARG A 420 -10.58 -32.36 -10.55
N VAL A 421 -9.72 -31.56 -11.15
CA VAL A 421 -10.04 -30.74 -12.33
C VAL A 421 -8.97 -30.93 -13.40
N LYS A 422 -9.31 -30.56 -14.62
CA LYS A 422 -8.40 -30.52 -15.77
C LYS A 422 -8.13 -29.07 -16.14
N VAL A 423 -6.87 -28.73 -16.34
CA VAL A 423 -6.45 -27.40 -16.77
C VAL A 423 -5.81 -27.51 -18.14
N PHE A 424 -6.32 -26.74 -19.10
CA PHE A 424 -5.77 -26.61 -20.43
C PHE A 424 -4.85 -25.39 -20.48
N LEU A 425 -3.63 -25.61 -20.97
CA LEU A 425 -2.61 -24.58 -21.14
C LEU A 425 -2.34 -24.42 -22.65
N PRO A 426 -2.04 -23.22 -23.14
CA PRO A 426 -1.82 -22.96 -24.56
C PRO A 426 -0.52 -23.57 -25.09
N ASP A 427 0.43 -23.91 -24.21
CA ASP A 427 1.73 -24.48 -24.58
C ASP A 427 1.69 -26.00 -24.81
N ARG A 428 0.54 -26.65 -24.55
CA ARG A 428 0.40 -28.11 -24.53
C ARG A 428 -0.98 -28.57 -24.99
N ASP A 429 -1.03 -29.63 -25.79
CA ASP A 429 -2.30 -30.19 -26.29
C ASP A 429 -3.05 -31.04 -25.24
N ASN A 430 -2.31 -31.64 -24.29
CA ASN A 430 -2.90 -32.51 -23.27
C ASN A 430 -3.25 -31.71 -21.99
N PRO A 431 -4.47 -31.86 -21.44
CA PRO A 431 -4.85 -31.20 -20.21
C PRO A 431 -4.05 -31.74 -19.02
N VAL A 432 -3.63 -30.83 -18.16
CA VAL A 432 -2.94 -31.17 -16.91
C VAL A 432 -3.97 -31.39 -15.81
N GLY A 433 -3.78 -32.44 -15.00
CA GLY A 433 -4.55 -32.64 -13.79
C GLY A 433 -4.20 -31.62 -12.70
N GLY A 434 -5.19 -31.28 -11.88
CA GLY A 434 -4.98 -30.47 -10.69
C GLY A 434 -6.07 -30.67 -9.65
N ASN A 435 -5.81 -30.20 -8.44
CA ASN A 435 -6.77 -30.23 -7.33
C ASN A 435 -7.16 -28.81 -6.93
N VAL A 436 -8.45 -28.56 -6.76
CA VAL A 436 -8.94 -27.29 -6.21
C VAL A 436 -8.50 -27.16 -4.76
N ILE A 437 -7.77 -26.11 -4.43
CA ILE A 437 -7.27 -25.87 -3.06
C ILE A 437 -8.04 -24.74 -2.36
N VAL A 438 -8.52 -23.75 -3.11
CA VAL A 438 -9.24 -22.59 -2.58
C VAL A 438 -10.43 -22.27 -3.47
N VAL A 439 -11.56 -21.96 -2.85
CA VAL A 439 -12.80 -21.52 -3.51
C VAL A 439 -13.31 -20.32 -2.73
N THR A 440 -13.33 -19.14 -3.36
CA THR A 440 -13.77 -17.89 -2.75
C THR A 440 -14.86 -17.25 -3.61
N TYR A 441 -16.00 -16.91 -3.02
CA TYR A 441 -17.13 -16.27 -3.72
C TYR A 441 -16.93 -14.77 -3.99
N ASN A 442 -15.82 -14.20 -3.51
CA ASN A 442 -15.40 -12.85 -3.80
C ASN A 442 -13.96 -12.93 -4.31
N ALA A 443 -13.75 -12.53 -5.57
CA ALA A 443 -12.44 -12.60 -6.20
C ALA A 443 -11.41 -11.69 -5.52
N GLY A 444 -11.85 -10.57 -4.91
CA GLY A 444 -11.03 -9.65 -4.13
C GLY A 444 -9.81 -9.08 -4.87
N ASN A 445 -9.24 -7.99 -4.35
CA ASN A 445 -8.01 -7.42 -4.92
C ASN A 445 -6.76 -8.16 -4.39
N THR A 446 -6.64 -9.46 -4.68
CA THR A 446 -5.42 -10.21 -4.39
C THR A 446 -4.43 -9.93 -5.52
N GLY A 447 -3.26 -9.35 -5.23
CA GLY A 447 -2.24 -8.92 -6.20
C GLY A 447 -1.53 -10.06 -6.92
N ARG A 448 -2.27 -10.86 -7.69
CA ARG A 448 -1.82 -12.05 -8.41
C ARG A 448 -1.65 -11.79 -9.91
N ILE A 449 -0.77 -12.52 -10.59
CA ILE A 449 -0.46 -12.32 -12.01
C ILE A 449 -1.46 -13.03 -12.94
N GLY A 450 -1.78 -12.43 -14.10
CA GLY A 450 -2.39 -13.12 -15.24
C GLY A 450 -3.91 -13.01 -15.40
N LEU A 451 -4.63 -12.55 -14.38
CA LEU A 451 -6.06 -12.24 -14.50
C LEU A 451 -6.28 -10.74 -14.76
N PRO A 452 -7.25 -10.32 -15.60
CA PRO A 452 -7.53 -8.91 -15.84
C PRO A 452 -7.93 -8.17 -14.56
N ASP A 453 -7.31 -7.02 -14.26
CA ASP A 453 -7.59 -6.23 -13.05
C ASP A 453 -9.05 -5.72 -13.00
N THR A 454 -9.65 -5.45 -14.16
CA THR A 454 -11.03 -4.96 -14.29
C THR A 454 -12.09 -6.01 -13.97
N LEU A 455 -11.77 -7.31 -14.08
CA LEU A 455 -12.72 -8.39 -13.82
C LEU A 455 -12.74 -8.83 -12.35
N ARG A 456 -11.67 -8.51 -11.59
CA ARG A 456 -11.55 -8.85 -10.16
C ARG A 456 -12.47 -8.01 -9.26
N THR A 457 -12.94 -6.86 -9.76
CA THR A 457 -13.82 -5.94 -9.03
C THR A 457 -15.31 -6.22 -9.26
N LEU A 458 -15.66 -7.15 -10.15
CA LEU A 458 -17.03 -7.54 -10.42
C LEU A 458 -17.46 -8.63 -9.44
N ASN A 459 -18.55 -8.39 -8.69
CA ASN A 459 -19.13 -9.35 -7.73
C ASN A 459 -19.76 -10.60 -8.40
N ASP A 460 -19.74 -10.67 -9.73
CA ASP A 460 -20.33 -11.76 -10.51
C ASP A 460 -19.40 -12.97 -10.68
N TYR A 461 -18.15 -12.87 -10.22
CA TYR A 461 -17.16 -13.95 -10.31
C TYR A 461 -16.65 -14.41 -8.94
N GLY A 462 -16.53 -15.73 -8.79
CA GLY A 462 -15.75 -16.36 -7.74
C GLY A 462 -14.35 -16.72 -8.22
N LEU A 463 -13.39 -16.71 -7.29
CA LEU A 463 -12.01 -17.14 -7.52
C LEU A 463 -11.83 -18.59 -7.09
N VAL A 464 -11.26 -19.40 -7.98
CA VAL A 464 -10.89 -20.78 -7.72
C VAL A 464 -9.41 -20.96 -8.01
N THR A 465 -8.66 -21.36 -6.98
CA THR A 465 -7.23 -21.68 -7.09
C THR A 465 -7.05 -23.19 -7.18
N VAL A 466 -6.26 -23.63 -8.15
CA VAL A 466 -5.95 -25.03 -8.41
C VAL A 466 -4.46 -25.27 -8.28
N ALA A 467 -4.06 -26.26 -7.48
CA ALA A 467 -2.70 -26.76 -7.47
C ALA A 467 -2.53 -27.75 -8.63
N LEU A 468 -1.56 -27.49 -9.52
CA LEU A 468 -1.26 -28.36 -10.65
C LEU A 468 -0.43 -29.58 -10.20
N ASP A 469 -0.60 -30.71 -10.88
CA ASP A 469 0.25 -31.88 -10.67
C ASP A 469 1.69 -31.63 -11.16
N GLN A 470 2.65 -32.42 -10.66
CA GLN A 470 4.10 -32.21 -10.87
C GLN A 470 4.53 -32.16 -12.35
N ASP A 471 3.74 -32.74 -13.25
CA ASP A 471 4.02 -32.81 -14.69
C ASP A 471 3.88 -31.44 -15.39
N ALA A 472 3.37 -30.42 -14.70
CA ALA A 472 3.01 -29.09 -15.21
C ALA A 472 4.06 -27.99 -14.97
N GLN A 473 5.25 -28.34 -14.48
CA GLN A 473 6.28 -27.40 -14.00
C GLN A 473 7.00 -26.56 -15.08
N ALA A 474 6.60 -26.59 -16.37
CA ALA A 474 7.24 -25.78 -17.44
C ALA A 474 6.51 -24.48 -17.87
N ALA A 475 5.17 -24.44 -17.93
CA ALA A 475 4.33 -23.26 -18.21
C ALA A 475 4.60 -21.93 -17.42
N ALA A 476 4.87 -20.83 -18.11
CA ALA A 476 5.28 -19.57 -17.46
C ALA A 476 4.17 -18.88 -16.64
N THR A 477 4.55 -18.22 -15.52
CA THR A 477 3.65 -17.38 -14.72
C THR A 477 2.94 -16.34 -15.59
N GLY A 478 1.62 -16.20 -15.42
CA GLY A 478 0.79 -15.30 -16.22
C GLY A 478 0.33 -15.84 -17.57
N GLN A 479 0.72 -17.07 -17.97
CA GLN A 479 0.09 -17.72 -19.13
C GLN A 479 -1.39 -17.96 -18.88
N PRO A 480 -2.26 -17.76 -19.91
CA PRO A 480 -3.67 -18.04 -19.78
C PRO A 480 -3.91 -19.53 -19.61
N ALA A 481 -4.94 -19.88 -18.85
CA ALA A 481 -5.31 -21.25 -18.54
C ALA A 481 -6.84 -21.39 -18.55
N LEU A 482 -7.33 -22.50 -19.07
CA LEU A 482 -8.76 -22.82 -19.03
C LEU A 482 -8.98 -24.00 -18.10
N LEU A 483 -9.79 -23.80 -17.06
CA LEU A 483 -10.18 -24.85 -16.14
C LEU A 483 -11.45 -25.54 -16.62
N MET A 484 -11.45 -26.86 -16.48
CA MET A 484 -12.55 -27.76 -16.76
C MET A 484 -12.80 -28.63 -15.52
N ALA A 485 -13.92 -28.40 -14.85
CA ALA A 485 -14.34 -29.16 -13.68
C ALA A 485 -15.54 -30.06 -14.02
N PRO A 486 -15.43 -31.40 -13.87
CA PRO A 486 -16.58 -32.29 -14.04
C PRO A 486 -17.56 -32.13 -12.88
N VAL A 487 -18.86 -32.08 -13.17
CA VAL A 487 -19.91 -31.96 -12.15
C VAL A 487 -20.31 -33.35 -11.66
N GLY A 488 -20.19 -33.58 -10.34
CA GLY A 488 -20.60 -34.84 -9.72
C GLY A 488 -22.12 -35.00 -9.65
N PHE A 489 -22.60 -36.24 -9.76
CA PHE A 489 -24.01 -36.60 -9.60
C PHE A 489 -24.60 -36.12 -8.26
N ASP A 490 -23.81 -36.20 -7.19
CA ASP A 490 -24.19 -35.72 -5.84
C ASP A 490 -24.46 -34.20 -5.82
N MET A 491 -23.79 -33.44 -6.69
CA MET A 491 -23.93 -31.98 -6.75
C MET A 491 -25.20 -31.58 -7.49
N VAL A 492 -25.55 -32.30 -8.57
CA VAL A 492 -26.77 -32.05 -9.34
C VAL A 492 -28.00 -32.33 -8.47
N LEU A 493 -28.03 -33.46 -7.76
CA LEU A 493 -29.12 -33.85 -6.87
C LEU A 493 -29.40 -32.80 -5.77
N ARG A 494 -28.35 -32.20 -5.19
CA ARG A 494 -28.49 -31.17 -4.16
C ARG A 494 -28.93 -29.81 -4.68
N SER A 495 -28.79 -29.57 -5.98
CA SER A 495 -29.20 -28.31 -6.61
C SER A 495 -30.70 -28.24 -6.94
N ILE A 496 -31.43 -29.35 -6.84
CA ILE A 496 -32.87 -29.42 -7.09
C ILE A 496 -33.63 -28.97 -5.82
N PRO A 497 -34.47 -27.91 -5.89
CA PRO A 497 -35.26 -27.45 -4.74
C PRO A 497 -36.14 -28.57 -4.20
N GLY A 498 -36.05 -28.87 -2.91
CA GLY A 498 -36.84 -29.92 -2.22
C GLY A 498 -36.14 -31.27 -2.03
N PHE A 499 -35.06 -31.57 -2.76
CA PHE A 499 -34.35 -32.86 -2.63
C PHE A 499 -33.30 -32.88 -1.49
N GLY A 500 -32.83 -31.70 -1.06
CA GLY A 500 -31.83 -31.58 0.01
C GLY A 500 -32.31 -32.07 1.39
N TRP A 501 -33.62 -32.12 1.63
CA TRP A 501 -34.19 -32.66 2.87
C TRP A 501 -34.20 -34.19 2.91
N LEU A 502 -34.38 -34.86 1.75
CA LEU A 502 -34.44 -36.32 1.62
C LEU A 502 -33.07 -37.02 1.79
N LEU A 503 -31.96 -36.35 1.48
CA LEU A 503 -30.62 -36.93 1.64
C LEU A 503 -30.05 -36.77 3.05
N LYS A 504 -30.58 -35.86 3.87
CA LYS A 504 -30.17 -35.72 5.29
C LYS A 504 -30.75 -36.80 6.19
N THR A 505 -31.84 -37.45 5.80
CA THR A 505 -32.53 -38.47 6.62
C THR A 505 -32.05 -39.90 6.38
N VAL A 506 -31.24 -40.15 5.35
CA VAL A 506 -30.74 -41.51 5.02
C VAL A 506 -29.28 -41.73 5.44
N ALA A 507 -28.56 -40.68 5.84
CA ALA A 507 -27.17 -40.76 6.28
C ALA A 507 -27.03 -40.62 7.81
N HIS A 508 -27.69 -41.50 8.58
CA HIS A 508 -27.26 -42.04 9.88
C HIS A 508 -28.38 -42.87 10.54
N PRO A 509 -28.41 -44.20 10.35
CA PRO A 509 -28.99 -45.10 11.33
C PRO A 509 -27.82 -45.83 12.02
N GLY A 510 -27.41 -45.34 13.20
CA GLY A 510 -26.46 -46.04 14.05
C GLY A 510 -25.46 -45.13 14.73
N GLN A 511 -25.92 -44.44 15.77
CA GLN A 511 -25.18 -44.23 17.01
C GLN A 511 -26.18 -43.68 18.03
N ASP A 512 -26.72 -44.61 18.82
CA ASP A 512 -27.14 -44.33 20.19
C ASP A 512 -25.89 -43.99 21.03
#